data_AF-A0A538EEL5-F1
#
_entry.id   AF-A0A538EEL5-F1
#
_cell.length_a   1.000
_cell.length_b   1.000
_cell.length_c   1.000
_cell.angle_alpha   90.00
_cell.angle_beta   90.00
_cell.angle_gamma   90.00
#
_symmetry.space_group_name_H-M   'P 1'
#
loop_
_entity.id
_entity.type
_entity.pdbx_description
1 polymer ?
#
loop_
_entity_poly.entity_id
_entity_poly.type
_entity_poly.pdbx_seq_one_letter_code
_entity_poly.pdbx_strand_id
1 'polypeptide(L)' 'MNEMVRVAVAGDVTEAEEIQEILRSAGIDAELADGEDDSVTVSVPESSVEQAKDAIEAMTEPDDIVGEP' A
#
# COMPACT_ATOMS: atom_id res chain seq x y z
N MET A 1 -16.93 -1.14 -13.14
CA MET A 1 -15.89 -0.10 -13.24
C MET A 1 -14.92 -0.41 -12.11
N ASN A 2 -13.66 -0.72 -12.41
CA ASN A 2 -12.66 -0.88 -11.35
C ASN A 2 -12.22 0.53 -10.94
N GLU A 3 -12.87 1.06 -9.91
CA GLU A 3 -12.40 2.30 -9.29
C GLU A 3 -11.11 1.97 -8.54
N MET A 4 -10.05 2.70 -8.86
CA MET A 4 -8.76 2.57 -8.21
C MET A 4 -8.77 3.51 -7.01
N VAL A 5 -8.52 2.98 -5.83
CA VAL A 5 -8.54 3.72 -4.58
C VAL A 5 -7.12 3.77 -4.03
N ARG A 6 -6.65 4.99 -3.77
CA ARG A 6 -5.35 5.24 -3.15
C ARG A 6 -5.30 4.66 -1.74
N VAL A 7 -4.33 3.80 -1.49
CA VAL A 7 -4.10 3.16 -0.18
C VAL A 7 -2.86 3.65 0.53
N ALA A 8 -1.84 4.11 -0.22
CA ALA A 8 -0.59 4.60 0.35
C ALA A 8 0.04 5.73 -0.49
N VAL A 9 1.01 6.40 0.12
CA VAL A 9 1.79 7.51 -0.46
C VAL A 9 3.23 7.26 -0.10
N ALA A 10 4.07 7.14 -1.11
CA ALA A 10 5.50 6.99 -0.97
C ALA A 10 6.20 8.31 -1.27
N GLY A 11 7.31 8.58 -0.58
CA GLY A 11 8.15 9.74 -0.83
C GLY A 11 8.87 9.69 -2.18
N ASP A 12 9.17 8.48 -2.67
CA ASP A 12 9.91 8.23 -3.90
C ASP A 12 9.41 6.95 -4.60
N VAL A 13 9.79 6.78 -5.87
CA VAL A 13 9.45 5.58 -6.67
C VAL A 13 9.91 4.29 -5.99
N THR A 14 11.10 4.28 -5.38
CA THR A 14 11.64 3.08 -4.73
C THR A 14 10.75 2.59 -3.58
N GLU A 15 10.30 3.50 -2.70
CA GLU A 15 9.41 3.15 -1.59
C GLU A 15 8.03 2.69 -2.12
N ALA A 16 7.55 3.29 -3.21
CA ALA A 16 6.30 2.88 -3.85
C ALA A 16 6.39 1.46 -4.44
N GLU A 17 7.53 1.11 -5.04
CA GLU A 17 7.81 -0.22 -5.56
C GLU A 17 7.85 -1.27 -4.44
N GLU A 18 8.40 -0.94 -3.26
CA GLU A 18 8.39 -1.83 -2.08
C GLU A 18 6.94 -2.10 -1.63
N ILE A 19 6.11 -1.07 -1.54
CA ILE A 19 4.69 -1.22 -1.19
C ILE A 19 3.94 -2.04 -2.26
N GLN A 20 4.21 -1.79 -3.54
CA GLN A 20 3.62 -2.57 -4.62
C GLN A 20 4.05 -4.05 -4.54
N GLU A 21 5.28 -4.35 -4.19
CA GLU A 21 5.78 -5.72 -4.05
C GLU A 21 5.09 -6.45 -2.89
N ILE A 22 4.88 -5.78 -1.75
CA ILE A 22 4.09 -6.29 -0.62
C ILE A 22 2.68 -6.67 -1.08
N LEU A 23 2.00 -5.74 -1.75
CA LEU A 23 0.63 -5.96 -2.25
C LEU A 23 0.58 -7.08 -3.30
N ARG A 24 1.55 -7.13 -4.21
CA ARG A 24 1.66 -8.20 -5.20
C ARG A 24 1.89 -9.56 -4.53
N SER A 25 2.71 -9.63 -3.48
CA SER A 25 2.92 -10.87 -2.72
C SER A 25 1.64 -11.35 -2.03
N ALA A 26 0.74 -10.43 -1.67
CA ALA A 26 -0.60 -10.73 -1.16
C ALA A 26 -1.60 -11.10 -2.28
N GLY A 27 -1.21 -11.02 -3.55
CA GLY A 27 -2.07 -11.28 -4.70
C GLY A 27 -2.96 -10.09 -5.09
N ILE A 28 -2.60 -8.89 -4.67
CA ILE A 28 -3.33 -7.65 -4.92
C ILE A 28 -2.65 -6.89 -6.05
N ASP A 29 -3.39 -6.59 -7.11
CA ASP A 29 -2.93 -5.71 -8.19
C ASP A 29 -2.91 -4.26 -7.68
N ALA A 30 -1.70 -3.67 -7.63
CA ALA A 30 -1.48 -2.29 -7.23
C ALA A 30 -0.83 -1.50 -8.36
N GLU A 31 -1.29 -0.27 -8.56
CA GLU A 31 -0.81 0.65 -9.58
C GLU A 31 -0.12 1.85 -8.93
N LEU A 32 1.00 2.26 -9.52
CA LEU A 32 1.78 3.42 -9.10
C LEU A 32 1.42 4.60 -10.00
N ALA A 33 1.15 5.75 -9.38
CA ALA A 33 0.89 7.00 -10.08
C ALA A 33 1.69 8.15 -9.44
N ASP A 34 2.10 9.11 -10.25
CA ASP A 34 2.72 10.35 -9.76
C ASP A 34 1.78 11.11 -8.81
N GLY A 35 2.35 11.54 -7.68
CA GLY A 35 1.70 12.35 -6.66
C GLY A 35 2.14 13.81 -6.70
N GLU A 36 1.80 14.54 -5.65
CA GLU A 36 2.29 15.92 -5.46
C GLU A 36 3.71 15.92 -4.88
N ASP A 37 4.50 16.94 -5.22
CA ASP A 37 5.85 17.15 -4.67
C ASP A 37 6.80 15.94 -4.85
N ASP A 38 6.87 15.40 -6.07
CA ASP A 38 7.71 14.24 -6.44
C ASP A 38 7.35 12.91 -5.72
N SER A 39 6.26 12.90 -4.93
CA SER A 39 5.75 11.69 -4.30
C SER A 39 5.14 10.72 -5.32
N VAL A 40 4.95 9.48 -4.88
CA VAL A 40 4.29 8.42 -5.67
C VAL A 40 3.13 7.85 -4.88
N THR A 41 1.98 7.72 -5.52
CA THR A 41 0.77 7.16 -4.91
C THR A 41 0.60 5.71 -5.32
N VAL A 42 0.17 4.88 -4.37
CA VAL A 42 -0.14 3.47 -4.59
C VAL A 42 -1.64 3.30 -4.51
N SER A 43 -2.25 2.82 -5.58
CA SER A 43 -3.70 2.61 -5.69
C SER A 43 -4.01 1.16 -6.01
N VAL A 44 -5.13 0.66 -5.48
CA VAL A 44 -5.60 -0.71 -5.71
C VAL A 44 -7.07 -0.70 -6.13
N PRO A 45 -7.59 -1.76 -6.75
CA PRO A 45 -9.02 -1.91 -6.98
C PRO A 45 -9.81 -1.73 -5.67
N GLU A 46 -10.94 -1.02 -5.71
CA GLU A 46 -11.80 -0.79 -4.55
C GLU A 46 -12.12 -2.08 -3.77
N SER A 47 -12.33 -3.19 -4.49
CA SER A 47 -12.61 -4.50 -3.90
C SER A 47 -11.46 -5.10 -3.08
N SER A 48 -10.25 -4.58 -3.22
CA SER A 48 -9.03 -5.05 -2.55
C SER A 48 -8.48 -4.03 -1.55
N VAL A 49 -9.15 -2.89 -1.34
CA VAL A 49 -8.66 -1.80 -0.47
C VAL A 49 -8.43 -2.26 0.97
N GLU A 50 -9.40 -2.95 1.57
CA GLU A 50 -9.26 -3.45 2.95
C GLU A 50 -8.11 -4.44 3.06
N GLN A 51 -8.02 -5.37 2.10
CA GLN A 51 -6.95 -6.38 2.07
C GLN A 51 -5.57 -5.76 1.83
N ALA A 52 -5.50 -4.69 1.02
CA ALA A 52 -4.27 -3.96 0.77
C ALA A 52 -3.77 -3.25 2.03
N LYS A 53 -4.68 -2.60 2.77
CA LYS A 53 -4.36 -1.95 4.04
C LYS A 53 -3.86 -2.97 5.07
N ASP A 54 -4.55 -4.10 5.20
CA ASP A 54 -4.18 -5.19 6.11
C ASP A 54 -2.80 -5.77 5.76
N ALA A 55 -2.52 -6.00 4.46
CA ALA A 55 -1.23 -6.51 4.01
C ALA A 55 -0.08 -5.51 4.26
N ILE A 56 -0.32 -4.22 4.04
CA ILE A 56 0.67 -3.17 4.33
C ILE A 56 0.94 -3.14 5.83
N GLU A 57 -0.08 -2.99 6.66
CA GLU A 57 0.04 -2.91 8.13
C GLU A 57 0.76 -4.16 8.69
N ALA A 58 0.40 -5.36 8.23
CA ALA A 58 1.03 -6.61 8.67
C ALA A 58 2.52 -6.74 8.29
N MET A 59 2.96 -6.11 7.19
CA MET A 59 4.35 -6.17 6.73
C MET A 59 5.19 -4.99 7.19
N THR A 60 4.60 -3.81 7.40
CA THR A 60 5.29 -2.59 7.84
C THR A 60 5.28 -2.41 9.36
N GLU A 61 4.31 -2.99 10.07
CA GLU A 61 4.17 -2.89 11.53
C GLU A 61 4.12 -4.27 12.23
N PRO A 62 5.13 -5.15 12.05
CA PRO A 62 5.21 -6.38 12.84
C PRO A 62 5.48 -6.16 14.35
N ASP A 63 5.65 -4.92 14.82
CA ASP A 63 6.17 -4.59 16.17
C ASP A 63 5.18 -3.89 17.13
N ASP A 64 3.94 -3.54 16.73
CA ASP A 64 2.96 -2.88 17.63
C ASP A 64 2.01 -3.86 18.36
N ILE A 65 2.36 -5.15 18.42
CA ILE A 65 1.73 -6.12 19.36
C ILE A 65 2.49 -6.15 20.71
N VAL A 66 2.98 -4.99 21.16
CA VAL A 66 3.30 -4.81 22.58
C VAL A 66 2.10 -4.14 23.23
N GLY A 67 1.12 -4.96 23.59
CA GLY A 67 0.07 -4.52 24.51
C GLY A 67 0.71 -4.01 25.80
N GLU A 68 0.54 -2.72 26.08
CA GLU A 68 0.85 -2.18 27.40
C GLU A 68 -0.31 -2.55 28.37
N PRO A 69 0.00 -3.11 29.56
CA PRO A 69 -0.96 -3.61 30.55
C PRO A 69 -1.70 -2.53 31.35
#